data_AF-S8DJK1-F1
#
_entry.id   AF-S8DJK1-F1
#
_cell.length_a   1.000
_cell.length_b   1.000
_cell.length_c   1.000
_cell.angle_alpha   90.00
_cell.angle_beta   90.00
_cell.angle_gamma   90.00
#
_symmetry.space_group_name_H-M   'P 1'
#
loop_
_entity.id
_entity.type
_entity.pdbx_description
1 polymer ?
#
loop_
_entity_poly.entity_id
_entity_poly.type
_entity_poly.pdbx_seq_one_letter_code
_entity_poly.pdbx_strand_id
1 'polypeptide(L)' 'NANALKLSCEFLRIFVTEAIQRAAAVAEAECSYKIEATHLERILPQLLLDF' A
#
# COMPACT_ATOMS: atom_id res chain seq x y z
N ASN A 1 -6.10 13.86 -22.01
CA ASN A 1 -5.16 12.86 -22.56
C ASN A 1 -5.56 11.49 -22.03
N ALA A 2 -6.12 10.60 -22.87
CA ALA A 2 -6.68 9.31 -22.45
C ALA A 2 -5.62 8.28 -21.99
N ASN A 3 -4.42 8.33 -22.57
CA ASN A 3 -3.32 7.45 -22.19
C ASN A 3 -2.79 7.78 -20.79
N ALA A 4 -2.66 9.07 -20.48
CA ALA A 4 -2.29 9.52 -19.14
C ALA A 4 -3.32 9.06 -18.10
N LEU A 5 -4.62 9.17 -18.40
CA LEU A 5 -5.68 8.70 -17.49
C LEU A 5 -5.57 7.18 -17.23
N LYS A 6 -5.41 6.38 -18.28
CA LYS A 6 -5.26 4.92 -18.14
C LYS A 6 -4.04 4.56 -17.29
N LEU A 7 -2.92 5.26 -17.50
CA LEU A 7 -1.70 5.04 -16.71
C LEU A 7 -1.90 5.44 -15.24
N SER A 8 -2.55 6.56 -14.96
CA SER A 8 -2.86 6.98 -13.59
C SER A 8 -3.78 5.98 -12.86
N CYS A 9 -4.73 5.37 -13.56
CA CYS A 9 -5.57 4.31 -12.99
C CYS A 9 -4.74 3.08 -12.57
N GLU A 10 -3.82 2.63 -13.41
CA GLU A 10 -2.92 1.51 -13.07
C GLU A 10 -1.96 1.87 -11.94
N PHE A 11 -1.43 3.09 -11.94
CA PHE A 11 -0.59 3.59 -10.86
C PHE A 11 -1.30 3.55 -9.52
N LEU A 12 -2.54 4.08 -9.43
CA LEU A 12 -3.33 4.05 -8.21
C LEU A 12 -3.66 2.62 -7.77
N ARG A 13 -3.92 1.70 -8.71
CA ARG A 13 -4.14 0.29 -8.41
C ARG A 13 -2.90 -0.34 -7.78
N ILE A 14 -1.71 -0.09 -8.33
CA ILE A 14 -0.43 -0.61 -7.80
C ILE A 14 -0.14 0.00 -6.43
N PHE A 15 -0.26 1.32 -6.30
CA PHE A 15 -0.04 2.04 -5.03
C PHE A 15 -0.88 1.47 -3.89
N VAL A 16 -2.19 1.27 -4.11
CA VAL A 16 -3.08 0.70 -3.09
C VAL A 16 -2.75 -0.77 -2.80
N THR A 17 -2.41 -1.55 -3.84
CA THR A 17 -2.05 -2.97 -3.65
C THR A 17 -0.79 -3.12 -2.81
N GLU A 18 0.25 -2.31 -3.09
CA GLU A 18 1.50 -2.28 -2.32
C GLU A 18 1.26 -1.88 -0.87
N ALA A 19 0.45 -0.84 -0.64
CA ALA A 19 0.11 -0.40 0.71
C ALA A 19 -0.50 -1.53 1.55
N ILE A 20 -1.46 -2.27 0.99
CA ILE A 20 -2.15 -3.36 1.68
C ILE A 20 -1.22 -4.56 1.89
N GLN A 21 -0.43 -4.95 0.88
CA GLN A 21 0.51 -6.08 1.02
C GLN A 21 1.57 -5.83 2.08
N ARG A 22 2.13 -4.62 2.14
CA ARG A 22 3.12 -4.24 3.15
C ARG A 22 2.49 -4.18 4.55
N ALA A 23 1.30 -3.61 4.68
CA ALA A 23 0.58 -3.59 5.96
C ALA A 23 0.21 -5.02 6.43
N ALA A 24 -0.14 -5.92 5.49
CA ALA A 24 -0.38 -7.33 5.79
C ALA A 24 0.88 -8.02 6.33
N ALA A 25 2.03 -7.80 5.70
CA ALA A 25 3.30 -8.36 6.15
C ALA A 25 3.67 -7.91 7.58
N VAL A 26 3.38 -6.65 7.94
CA VAL A 26 3.55 -6.17 9.32
C VAL A 26 2.58 -6.85 10.28
N ALA A 27 1.30 -6.98 9.92
CA ALA A 27 0.30 -7.67 10.74
C ALA A 27 0.65 -9.17 10.95
N GLU A 28 1.13 -9.84 9.91
CA GLU A 28 1.61 -11.23 9.97
C GLU A 28 2.80 -11.39 10.92
N ALA A 29 3.76 -10.45 10.87
CA ALA A 29 4.92 -10.43 11.78
C ALA A 29 4.52 -10.24 13.25
N GLU A 30 3.35 -9.64 13.50
CA GLU A 30 2.76 -9.45 14.84
C GLU A 30 1.79 -10.57 15.24
N CYS A 31 1.65 -11.62 14.43
CA CYS A 31 0.65 -12.69 14.60
C CYS A 31 -0.80 -12.15 14.68
N SER A 32 -1.06 -11.00 14.05
CA SER A 32 -2.39 -10.42 13.96
C SER A 32 -3.17 -11.01 12.80
N TYR A 33 -4.43 -11.38 13.06
CA TYR A 33 -5.35 -11.93 12.07
C TYR A 33 -6.11 -10.84 11.28
N LYS A 34 -5.84 -9.56 11.58
CA LYS A 34 -6.48 -8.42 10.93
C LYS A 34 -5.50 -7.29 10.70
N ILE A 35 -5.54 -6.72 9.51
CA ILE A 35 -4.82 -5.47 9.21
C ILE A 35 -5.54 -4.32 9.90
N GLU A 36 -4.91 -3.79 10.94
CA GLU A 36 -5.27 -2.53 11.61
C GLU A 36 -4.54 -1.32 11.00
N ALA A 37 -5.06 -0.11 11.26
CA ALA A 37 -4.51 1.14 10.74
C ALA A 37 -3.05 1.38 11.17
N THR A 38 -2.68 0.92 12.37
CA THR A 38 -1.33 0.99 12.93
C THR A 38 -0.29 0.31 12.04
N HIS A 39 -0.62 -0.83 11.43
CA HIS A 39 0.29 -1.51 10.50
C HIS A 39 0.55 -0.68 9.24
N LEU A 40 -0.48 0.03 8.75
CA LEU A 40 -0.34 0.93 7.61
C LEU A 40 0.49 2.17 7.97
N GLU A 41 0.23 2.79 9.14
CA GLU A 41 0.99 3.94 9.63
C GLU A 41 2.49 3.64 9.74
N ARG A 42 2.87 2.41 10.13
CA ARG A 42 4.27 1.97 10.22
C ARG A 42 4.98 1.91 8.86
N ILE A 43 4.29 1.51 7.79
CA ILE A 43 4.89 1.40 6.45
C ILE A 43 4.75 2.68 5.62
N LEU A 44 3.89 3.61 6.05
CA LEU A 44 3.53 4.82 5.32
C LEU A 44 4.75 5.69 4.92
N PRO A 45 5.76 5.93 5.79
CA PRO A 45 6.91 6.74 5.39
C PRO A 45 7.68 6.13 4.22
N GLN A 46 7.89 4.81 4.23
CA GLN A 46 8.60 4.14 3.14
C GLN A 46 7.75 4.04 1.88
N LEU A 47 6.44 3.79 2.03
CA LEU A 47 5.51 3.76 0.91
C LEU A 47 5.49 5.10 0.16
N LEU A 48 5.53 6.23 0.87
CA LEU A 48 5.56 7.56 0.24
C LEU A 48 6.93 7.94 -0.34
N LEU A 49 8.00 7.23 0.01
CA LEU A 49 9.34 7.43 -0.58
C LEU A 49 9.54 6.62 -1.86
N ASP A 50 8.88 5.47 -1.96
CA ASP A 50 9.00 4.58 -3.13
C ASP A 50 8.20 5.06 -4.35
N PHE A 51 7.25 5.97 -4.14
CA PHE A 51 6.32 6.49 -5.14
C PHE A 51 6.45 8.01 -5.29
#